data_AF-A0A444WF91-F1
#
_entry.id   AF-A0A444WF91-F1
#
_cell.length_a   1.000
_cell.length_b   1.000
_cell.length_c   1.000
_cell.angle_alpha   90.00
_cell.angle_beta   90.00
_cell.angle_gamma   90.00
#
_symmetry.space_group_name_H-M   'P 1'
#
loop_
_entity.id
_entity.type
_entity.pdbx_description
1 polymer ?
#
loop_
_entity_poly.entity_id
_entity_poly.type
_entity_poly.pdbx_seq_one_letter_code
_entity_poly.pdbx_strand_id
1 'polypeptide(L)'
;MLEIAPNSNEVEVSLIGTGGGYGESIVLKLSKNDWIIIDSCINPKNKKPLPLEYLESINVHPENIKLIICTHWHDDHIKGLSNILYKSENTSFVTSLVRDLKQFLLFISLDHQKSIKGGMRSTEEFGKCLQILNDRNKKIDYAIYNQLLYRNIEDKYTFELYSLSPSPKTIDDFQGEISTLIDNYGKRSFRPTYNSPNEKSVALLLKFNDQRIILGSDLEIGNNEEQGWLHIIKNSLVFDNEKAKIFKLPHHGSQNGYHKDLFDKYIDSNPILKLTPWNKNTILPTAEMIKIYNQHSNDIYITSKIISNSKPKKKDKSIEKIIKRFSISLNEVKYNKGIIRSRIDYTNPESNWNTEIFESAIKI
;
A
#
# COMPACT_ATOMS: atom_id res chain seq x y z
N MET A 1 8.49 1.84 -23.13
CA MET A 1 7.07 1.51 -23.33
C MET A 1 6.78 0.21 -22.57
N LEU A 2 5.69 0.14 -21.82
CA LEU A 2 5.30 -1.03 -21.00
C LEU A 2 4.56 -2.11 -21.80
N GLU A 3 4.59 -2.02 -23.14
CA GLU A 3 3.59 -2.48 -24.14
C GLU A 3 3.16 -3.95 -24.14
N ILE A 4 3.75 -4.80 -23.32
CA ILE A 4 3.48 -6.25 -23.33
C ILE A 4 2.68 -6.61 -22.07
N ALA A 5 1.40 -6.91 -22.26
CA ALA A 5 0.56 -7.54 -21.26
C ALA A 5 1.15 -8.89 -20.84
N PRO A 6 1.00 -9.32 -19.58
CA PRO A 6 1.41 -10.65 -19.16
C PRO A 6 0.64 -11.73 -19.93
N ASN A 7 1.29 -12.85 -20.22
CA ASN A 7 0.62 -14.01 -20.82
C ASN A 7 -0.47 -14.55 -19.89
N SER A 8 -1.42 -15.31 -20.43
CA SER A 8 -2.53 -15.86 -19.66
C SER A 8 -2.09 -16.70 -18.47
N ASN A 9 -0.97 -17.44 -18.62
CA ASN A 9 -0.34 -18.31 -17.63
C ASN A 9 0.70 -17.60 -16.75
N GLU A 10 0.78 -16.27 -16.79
CA GLU A 10 1.70 -15.50 -15.94
C GLU A 10 0.99 -14.88 -14.74
N VAL A 11 1.57 -15.09 -13.56
CA VAL A 11 1.32 -14.23 -12.40
C VAL A 11 2.22 -13.01 -12.53
N GLU A 12 1.69 -11.83 -12.20
CA GLU A 12 2.45 -10.58 -12.17
C GLU A 12 2.32 -9.88 -10.82
N VAL A 13 3.44 -9.36 -10.31
CA VAL A 13 3.51 -8.49 -9.14
C VAL A 13 4.21 -7.19 -9.54
N SER A 14 3.46 -6.10 -9.68
CA SER A 14 3.97 -4.80 -10.12
C SER A 14 3.88 -3.77 -9.01
N LEU A 15 5.03 -3.29 -8.53
CA LEU A 15 5.11 -2.19 -7.57
C LEU A 15 5.33 -0.88 -8.32
N ILE A 16 4.47 0.10 -8.09
CA ILE A 16 4.50 1.41 -8.73
C ILE A 16 4.73 2.47 -7.65
N GLY A 17 5.71 3.35 -7.85
CA GLY A 17 5.96 4.47 -6.95
C GLY A 17 6.02 5.80 -7.69
N THR A 18 5.64 6.88 -7.01
CA THR A 18 5.70 8.26 -7.57
C THR A 18 7.09 8.89 -7.48
N GLY A 19 8.02 8.24 -6.80
CA GLY A 19 9.26 8.82 -6.30
C GLY A 19 9.01 9.87 -5.21
N GLY A 20 9.98 10.09 -4.32
CA GLY A 20 9.88 11.18 -3.35
C GLY A 20 9.05 10.92 -2.09
N GLY A 21 8.45 9.74 -1.89
CA GLY A 21 7.64 9.44 -0.70
C GLY A 21 6.28 10.12 -0.66
N TYR A 22 5.51 10.05 -1.74
CA TYR A 22 4.11 10.52 -1.73
C TYR A 22 3.17 9.61 -2.52
N GLY A 23 3.52 8.35 -2.60
CA GLY A 23 2.57 7.30 -2.88
C GLY A 23 3.13 6.09 -3.59
N GLU A 24 2.52 4.97 -3.25
CA GLU A 24 2.78 3.68 -3.83
C GLU A 24 1.48 2.98 -4.18
N SER A 25 1.57 2.00 -5.07
CA SER A 25 0.49 1.08 -5.32
C SER A 25 1.07 -0.21 -5.88
N ILE A 26 0.36 -1.31 -5.65
CA ILE A 26 0.69 -2.61 -6.20
C ILE A 26 -0.44 -3.05 -7.12
N VAL A 27 -0.06 -3.55 -8.28
CA VAL A 27 -0.97 -4.20 -9.23
C VAL A 27 -0.57 -5.67 -9.32
N LEU A 28 -1.53 -6.56 -9.09
CA LEU A 28 -1.34 -8.00 -9.22
C LEU A 28 -2.18 -8.53 -10.38
N LYS A 29 -1.60 -9.47 -11.12
CA LYS A 29 -2.35 -10.42 -11.96
C LYS A 29 -2.14 -11.81 -11.39
N LEU A 30 -3.21 -12.53 -11.09
CA LEU A 30 -3.11 -13.88 -10.51
C LEU A 30 -3.36 -14.99 -11.53
N SER A 31 -4.50 -14.93 -12.22
CA SER A 31 -4.96 -15.94 -13.19
C SER A 31 -5.02 -15.35 -14.60
N LYS A 32 -5.76 -15.98 -15.54
CA LYS A 32 -5.98 -15.45 -16.89
C LYS A 32 -6.25 -13.94 -16.93
N ASN A 33 -7.26 -13.47 -16.20
CA ASN A 33 -7.73 -12.06 -16.26
C ASN A 33 -8.08 -11.46 -14.89
N ASP A 34 -7.66 -12.07 -13.78
CA ASP A 34 -7.97 -11.53 -12.46
C ASP A 34 -6.92 -10.53 -12.00
N TRP A 35 -7.31 -9.25 -11.99
CA TRP A 35 -6.47 -8.16 -11.53
C TRP A 35 -6.89 -7.69 -10.15
N ILE A 36 -5.89 -7.41 -9.32
CA ILE A 36 -6.06 -6.86 -7.98
C ILE A 36 -5.23 -5.59 -7.87
N ILE A 37 -5.81 -4.54 -7.30
CA ILE A 37 -5.12 -3.29 -7.00
C ILE A 37 -5.04 -3.14 -5.49
N ILE A 38 -3.84 -2.83 -4.99
CA ILE A 38 -3.58 -2.54 -3.59
C ILE A 38 -3.06 -1.11 -3.52
N ASP A 39 -3.76 -0.28 -2.77
CA ASP A 39 -3.53 1.15 -2.66
C ASP A 39 -3.56 1.88 -4.01
N SER A 40 -3.39 3.19 -3.97
CA SER A 40 -3.39 4.06 -5.13
C SER A 40 -2.58 5.31 -4.87
N CYS A 41 -1.93 5.76 -5.93
CA CYS A 41 -1.29 7.05 -5.99
C CYS A 41 -1.62 7.71 -7.34
N ILE A 42 -1.52 9.03 -7.41
CA ILE A 42 -1.86 9.79 -8.61
C ILE A 42 -0.61 10.26 -9.34
N ASN A 43 -0.68 10.28 -10.66
CA ASN A 43 0.24 11.05 -11.47
C ASN A 43 -0.09 12.55 -11.29
N PRO A 44 0.80 13.38 -10.73
CA PRO A 44 0.51 14.78 -10.45
C PRO A 44 0.38 15.62 -11.72
N LYS A 45 0.86 15.14 -12.88
CA LYS A 45 0.80 15.84 -14.17
C LYS A 45 -0.58 15.70 -14.82
N ASN A 46 -1.10 14.48 -14.94
CA ASN A 46 -2.37 14.20 -15.64
C ASN A 46 -3.55 13.89 -14.69
N LYS A 47 -3.29 13.81 -13.37
CA LYS A 47 -4.26 13.48 -12.31
C LYS A 47 -4.90 12.10 -12.40
N LYS A 48 -4.40 11.21 -13.27
CA LYS A 48 -4.84 9.81 -13.34
C LYS A 48 -4.25 8.98 -12.19
N PRO A 49 -4.99 8.00 -11.64
CA PRO A 49 -4.42 6.99 -10.76
C PRO A 49 -3.36 6.18 -11.51
N LEU A 50 -2.19 6.00 -10.90
CA LEU A 50 -1.09 5.25 -11.49
C LEU A 50 -1.41 3.78 -11.79
N PRO A 51 -2.19 3.05 -10.97
CA PRO A 51 -2.60 1.70 -11.30
C PRO A 51 -3.42 1.62 -12.59
N LEU A 52 -4.34 2.58 -12.80
CA LEU A 52 -5.10 2.65 -14.04
C LEU A 52 -4.21 3.05 -15.22
N GLU A 53 -3.29 4.00 -15.04
CA GLU A 53 -2.33 4.36 -16.09
C GLU A 53 -1.47 3.15 -16.50
N TYR A 54 -1.07 2.33 -15.52
CA TYR A 54 -0.35 1.08 -15.77
C TYR A 54 -1.21 0.08 -16.57
N LEU A 55 -2.41 -0.24 -16.09
CA LEU A 55 -3.32 -1.18 -16.76
C LEU A 55 -3.69 -0.71 -18.17
N GLU A 56 -4.00 0.57 -18.35
CA GLU A 56 -4.26 1.18 -19.68
C GLU A 56 -3.05 0.99 -20.61
N SER A 57 -1.81 1.12 -20.11
CA SER A 57 -0.59 0.96 -20.91
C SER A 57 -0.29 -0.46 -21.39
N ILE A 58 -0.93 -1.46 -20.77
CA ILE A 58 -0.87 -2.88 -21.16
C ILE A 58 -2.21 -3.40 -21.69
N ASN A 59 -3.10 -2.49 -22.11
CA ASN A 59 -4.42 -2.80 -22.68
C ASN A 59 -5.33 -3.65 -21.77
N VAL A 60 -5.23 -3.48 -20.45
CA VAL A 60 -6.13 -4.14 -19.48
C VAL A 60 -7.29 -3.22 -19.14
N HIS A 61 -8.50 -3.72 -19.34
CA HIS A 61 -9.73 -3.00 -19.02
C HIS A 61 -10.07 -3.06 -17.52
N PRO A 62 -10.61 -1.97 -16.92
CA PRO A 62 -10.99 -1.93 -15.51
C PRO A 62 -12.01 -3.00 -15.05
N GLU A 63 -12.81 -3.55 -15.96
CA GLU A 63 -13.75 -4.64 -15.69
C GLU A 63 -13.07 -5.95 -15.22
N ASN A 64 -11.77 -6.08 -15.50
CA ASN A 64 -10.96 -7.21 -15.08
C ASN A 64 -10.42 -7.05 -13.64
N ILE A 65 -10.61 -5.87 -13.02
CA ILE A 65 -10.25 -5.64 -11.62
C ILE A 65 -11.30 -6.32 -10.73
N LYS A 66 -10.89 -7.37 -10.02
CA LYS A 66 -11.76 -8.18 -9.14
C LYS A 66 -11.76 -7.68 -7.71
N LEU A 67 -10.63 -7.12 -7.27
CA LEU A 67 -10.46 -6.68 -5.90
C LEU A 67 -9.63 -5.40 -5.83
N ILE A 68 -10.09 -4.45 -5.01
CA ILE A 68 -9.34 -3.25 -4.62
C ILE A 68 -9.14 -3.30 -3.10
N ILE A 69 -7.88 -3.21 -2.64
CA ILE A 69 -7.52 -3.22 -1.22
C ILE A 69 -6.95 -1.85 -0.85
N CYS A 70 -7.54 -1.21 0.15
CA CYS A 70 -7.03 -0.02 0.82
C CYS A 70 -6.30 -0.44 2.08
N THR A 71 -4.97 -0.36 2.12
CA THR A 71 -4.19 -0.86 3.26
C THR A 71 -4.34 0.05 4.48
N HIS A 72 -4.41 1.37 4.27
CA HIS A 72 -4.71 2.37 5.28
C HIS A 72 -5.11 3.70 4.62
N TRP A 73 -5.60 4.67 5.39
CA TRP A 73 -6.19 5.92 4.88
C TRP A 73 -5.20 7.08 4.67
N HIS A 74 -3.90 6.84 4.62
CA HIS A 74 -3.00 7.95 4.32
C HIS A 74 -3.10 8.36 2.86
N ASP A 75 -2.93 9.66 2.65
CA ASP A 75 -3.05 10.35 1.36
C ASP A 75 -2.15 9.74 0.26
N ASP A 76 -0.98 9.21 0.64
CA ASP A 76 -0.04 8.56 -0.25
C ASP A 76 -0.47 7.13 -0.67
N HIS A 77 -1.47 6.55 -0.01
CA HIS A 77 -2.03 5.23 -0.32
C HIS A 77 -3.45 5.27 -0.90
N ILE A 78 -4.21 6.34 -0.67
CA ILE A 78 -5.62 6.37 -1.13
C ILE A 78 -5.87 7.28 -2.32
N LYS A 79 -4.93 8.16 -2.69
CA LYS A 79 -5.19 9.16 -3.73
C LYS A 79 -5.58 8.52 -5.07
N GLY A 80 -6.76 8.88 -5.55
CA GLY A 80 -7.32 8.41 -6.81
C GLY A 80 -8.04 7.06 -6.72
N LEU A 81 -8.09 6.43 -5.54
CA LEU A 81 -8.72 5.14 -5.32
C LEU A 81 -10.23 5.17 -5.66
N SER A 82 -10.90 6.31 -5.40
CA SER A 82 -12.31 6.48 -5.76
C SER A 82 -12.54 6.42 -7.28
N ASN A 83 -11.60 6.92 -8.08
CA ASN A 83 -11.65 6.85 -9.53
C ASN A 83 -11.43 5.41 -10.03
N ILE A 84 -10.51 4.67 -9.41
CA ILE A 84 -10.31 3.23 -9.68
C ILE A 84 -11.60 2.46 -9.40
N LEU A 85 -12.18 2.67 -8.22
CA LEU A 85 -13.43 2.03 -7.83
C LEU A 85 -14.58 2.41 -8.77
N TYR A 86 -14.71 3.69 -9.13
CA TYR A 86 -15.72 4.18 -10.05
C TYR A 86 -15.64 3.51 -11.43
N LYS A 87 -14.43 3.30 -11.97
CA LYS A 87 -14.27 2.60 -13.26
C LYS A 87 -14.43 1.07 -13.17
N SER A 88 -14.30 0.50 -11.98
CA SER A 88 -14.29 -0.96 -11.76
C SER A 88 -15.62 -1.40 -11.13
N GLU A 89 -16.68 -1.47 -11.92
CA GLU A 89 -18.05 -1.65 -11.40
C GLU A 89 -18.25 -2.96 -10.63
N ASN A 90 -17.64 -4.04 -11.11
CA ASN A 90 -17.82 -5.38 -10.56
C ASN A 90 -16.81 -5.75 -9.45
N THR A 91 -15.91 -4.85 -9.07
CA THR A 91 -14.90 -5.12 -8.05
C THR A 91 -15.48 -5.22 -6.64
N SER A 92 -14.82 -5.99 -5.77
CA SER A 92 -14.94 -5.89 -4.31
C SER A 92 -13.98 -4.83 -3.78
N PHE A 93 -14.36 -4.17 -2.69
CA PHE A 93 -13.55 -3.14 -2.04
C PHE A 93 -13.27 -3.55 -0.59
N VAL A 94 -11.99 -3.76 -0.27
CA VAL A 94 -11.51 -4.18 1.03
C VAL A 94 -10.72 -3.05 1.71
N THR A 95 -10.92 -2.87 3.01
CA THR A 95 -10.11 -1.97 3.85
C THR A 95 -9.82 -2.62 5.20
N SER A 96 -8.87 -2.10 5.97
CA SER A 96 -8.68 -2.52 7.37
C SER A 96 -9.99 -2.40 8.17
N LEU A 97 -10.26 -3.39 9.04
CA LEU A 97 -11.51 -3.43 9.81
C LEU A 97 -11.67 -2.19 10.70
N VAL A 98 -12.86 -1.61 10.64
CA VAL A 98 -13.33 -0.63 11.63
C VAL A 98 -14.56 -1.22 12.33
N ARG A 99 -14.47 -1.41 13.65
CA ARG A 99 -15.49 -2.14 14.42
C ARG A 99 -16.82 -1.39 14.48
N ASP A 100 -16.80 -0.08 14.68
CA ASP A 100 -17.99 0.78 14.66
C ASP A 100 -18.01 1.67 13.40
N LEU A 101 -18.70 1.18 12.37
CA LEU A 101 -18.88 1.92 11.12
C LEU A 101 -19.60 3.26 11.32
N LYS A 102 -20.52 3.38 12.29
CA LYS A 102 -21.24 4.64 12.52
C LYS A 102 -20.31 5.69 13.09
N GLN A 103 -19.50 5.32 14.08
CA GLN A 103 -18.47 6.20 14.62
C GLN A 103 -17.44 6.58 13.55
N PHE A 104 -17.04 5.64 12.71
CA PHE A 104 -16.11 5.94 11.63
C PHE A 104 -16.70 6.90 10.58
N LEU A 105 -17.96 6.69 10.17
CA LEU A 105 -18.68 7.62 9.30
C LEU A 105 -18.84 9.00 9.94
N LEU A 106 -19.08 9.05 11.25
CA LEU A 106 -19.10 10.30 12.00
C LEU A 106 -17.72 10.97 11.96
N PHE A 107 -16.64 10.24 12.21
CA PHE A 107 -15.27 10.75 12.10
C PHE A 107 -14.99 11.33 10.70
N ILE A 108 -15.35 10.62 9.62
CA ILE A 108 -15.21 11.11 8.24
C ILE A 108 -16.02 12.41 8.03
N SER A 109 -17.26 12.45 8.53
CA SER A 109 -18.14 13.62 8.43
C SER A 109 -17.58 14.83 9.19
N LEU A 110 -16.99 14.59 10.36
CA LEU A 110 -16.35 15.61 11.20
C LEU A 110 -15.04 16.10 10.58
N ASP A 111 -14.21 15.22 10.01
CA ASP A 111 -13.00 15.61 9.27
C ASP A 111 -13.36 16.49 8.05
N HIS A 112 -14.42 16.13 7.33
CA HIS A 112 -14.97 16.93 6.23
C HIS A 112 -15.40 18.33 6.70
N GLN A 113 -16.13 18.44 7.81
CA GLN A 113 -16.53 19.73 8.39
C GLN A 113 -15.35 20.57 8.87
N LYS A 114 -14.34 19.96 9.50
CA LYS A 114 -13.09 20.64 9.89
C LYS A 114 -12.38 21.21 8.67
N SER A 115 -12.45 20.52 7.54
CA SER A 115 -11.86 21.03 6.31
C SER A 115 -12.59 22.21 5.70
N ILE A 116 -13.93 22.24 5.75
CA ILE A 116 -14.70 23.44 5.36
C ILE A 116 -14.22 24.67 6.17
N LYS A 117 -13.75 24.46 7.40
CA LYS A 117 -13.18 25.50 8.28
C LYS A 117 -11.66 25.72 8.11
N GLY A 118 -11.04 25.17 7.06
CA GLY A 118 -9.62 25.40 6.71
C GLY A 118 -8.61 24.39 7.28
N GLY A 119 -9.05 23.26 7.84
CA GLY A 119 -8.15 22.17 8.27
C GLY A 119 -7.66 21.27 7.11
N MET A 120 -6.49 20.64 7.28
CA MET A 120 -5.98 19.58 6.38
C MET A 120 -6.90 18.35 6.40
N ARG A 121 -7.18 17.79 5.20
CA ARG A 121 -8.04 16.60 4.98
C ARG A 121 -7.19 15.34 5.01
N SER A 122 -7.70 14.26 5.57
CA SER A 122 -7.09 12.92 5.41
C SER A 122 -8.06 11.82 4.99
N THR A 123 -9.37 12.09 4.93
CA THR A 123 -10.39 11.04 4.70
C THR A 123 -11.31 11.26 3.50
N GLU A 124 -11.19 12.37 2.77
CA GLU A 124 -12.10 12.74 1.69
C GLU A 124 -12.20 11.66 0.60
N GLU A 125 -11.06 11.14 0.18
CA GLU A 125 -10.98 10.14 -0.89
C GLU A 125 -11.65 8.83 -0.46
N PHE A 126 -11.50 8.45 0.80
CA PHE A 126 -12.21 7.31 1.37
C PHE A 126 -13.72 7.57 1.42
N GLY A 127 -14.15 8.77 1.83
CA GLY A 127 -15.57 9.17 1.80
C GLY A 127 -16.20 9.04 0.41
N LYS A 128 -15.47 9.38 -0.66
CA LYS A 128 -15.92 9.16 -2.05
C LYS A 128 -16.07 7.68 -2.38
N CYS A 129 -15.14 6.83 -1.94
CA CYS A 129 -15.29 5.38 -2.10
C CYS A 129 -16.56 4.86 -1.43
N LEU A 130 -16.85 5.33 -0.20
CA LEU A 130 -18.08 4.96 0.51
C LEU A 130 -19.35 5.38 -0.24
N GLN A 131 -19.36 6.59 -0.80
CA GLN A 131 -20.46 7.07 -1.62
C GLN A 131 -20.67 6.18 -2.85
N ILE A 132 -19.60 5.85 -3.58
CA ILE A 132 -19.66 4.97 -4.76
C ILE A 132 -20.22 3.58 -4.39
N LEU A 133 -19.78 3.00 -3.27
CA LEU A 133 -20.29 1.70 -2.80
C LEU A 133 -21.78 1.78 -2.44
N ASN A 134 -22.18 2.84 -1.74
CA ASN A 134 -23.58 3.08 -1.38
C ASN A 134 -24.47 3.24 -2.63
N ASP A 135 -24.03 4.03 -3.62
CA ASP A 135 -24.74 4.22 -4.89
C ASP A 135 -24.88 2.91 -5.69
N ARG A 136 -23.95 1.97 -5.49
CA ARG A 136 -23.98 0.62 -6.07
C ARG A 136 -24.70 -0.43 -5.23
N ASN A 137 -25.23 -0.05 -4.06
CA ASN A 137 -25.76 -0.99 -3.06
C ASN A 137 -24.77 -2.13 -2.72
N LYS A 138 -23.47 -1.81 -2.71
CA LYS A 138 -22.37 -2.71 -2.33
C LYS A 138 -21.90 -2.41 -0.92
N LYS A 139 -21.49 -3.45 -0.20
CA LYS A 139 -20.89 -3.33 1.11
C LYS A 139 -19.37 -3.22 0.99
N ILE A 140 -18.76 -2.66 2.02
CA ILE A 140 -17.31 -2.70 2.23
C ILE A 140 -16.99 -4.08 2.82
N ASP A 141 -15.97 -4.73 2.28
CA ASP A 141 -15.36 -5.90 2.91
C ASP A 141 -14.19 -5.44 3.79
N TYR A 142 -13.92 -6.20 4.85
CA TYR A 142 -12.85 -5.86 5.78
C TYR A 142 -11.73 -6.87 5.71
N ALA A 143 -10.51 -6.38 5.93
CA ALA A 143 -9.31 -7.16 6.15
C ALA A 143 -9.05 -7.28 7.66
N ILE A 144 -8.86 -8.52 8.13
CA ILE A 144 -8.39 -8.87 9.47
C ILE A 144 -7.32 -9.97 9.37
N TYR A 145 -6.54 -10.17 10.43
CA TYR A 145 -5.53 -11.23 10.47
C TYR A 145 -6.09 -12.62 10.08
N ASN A 146 -5.30 -13.40 9.34
CA ASN A 146 -5.63 -14.75 8.83
C ASN A 146 -6.86 -14.84 7.89
N GLN A 147 -7.37 -13.73 7.38
CA GLN A 147 -8.56 -13.75 6.53
C GLN A 147 -8.21 -13.99 5.06
N LEU A 148 -8.90 -14.93 4.42
CA LEU A 148 -8.88 -15.09 2.98
C LEU A 148 -9.69 -13.96 2.32
N LEU A 149 -9.02 -13.11 1.53
CA LEU A 149 -9.63 -11.97 0.83
C LEU A 149 -10.00 -12.31 -0.62
N TYR A 150 -9.22 -13.18 -1.26
CA TYR A 150 -9.45 -13.58 -2.63
C TYR A 150 -9.08 -15.04 -2.81
N ARG A 151 -9.90 -15.78 -3.56
CA ARG A 151 -9.59 -17.13 -4.00
C ARG A 151 -10.08 -17.36 -5.41
N ASN A 152 -9.20 -17.90 -6.25
CA ASN A 152 -9.57 -18.41 -7.56
C ASN A 152 -8.97 -19.81 -7.76
N ILE A 153 -9.73 -20.68 -8.41
CA ILE A 153 -9.28 -22.00 -8.83
C ILE A 153 -9.38 -22.05 -10.36
N GLU A 154 -8.26 -22.28 -11.02
CA GLU A 154 -8.20 -22.47 -12.46
C GLU A 154 -7.52 -23.80 -12.77
N ASP A 155 -8.27 -24.73 -13.38
CA ASP A 155 -7.87 -26.11 -13.59
C ASP A 155 -7.40 -26.79 -12.29
N LYS A 156 -6.09 -27.01 -12.14
CA LYS A 156 -5.45 -27.59 -10.95
C LYS A 156 -4.76 -26.55 -10.06
N TYR A 157 -4.74 -25.28 -10.47
CA TYR A 157 -4.03 -24.19 -9.80
C TYR A 157 -4.99 -23.43 -8.88
N THR A 158 -4.54 -23.18 -7.65
CA THR A 158 -5.29 -22.38 -6.67
C THR A 158 -4.49 -21.14 -6.33
N PHE A 159 -5.14 -19.98 -6.40
CA PHE A 159 -4.59 -18.68 -6.05
C PHE A 159 -5.34 -18.14 -4.83
N GLU A 160 -4.62 -17.82 -3.77
CA GLU A 160 -5.21 -17.35 -2.52
C GLU A 160 -4.48 -16.11 -2.02
N LEU A 161 -5.24 -15.05 -1.75
CA LEU A 161 -4.72 -13.82 -1.14
C LEU A 161 -5.27 -13.72 0.28
N TYR A 162 -4.39 -13.77 1.26
CA TYR A 162 -4.70 -13.64 2.67
C TYR A 162 -4.28 -12.27 3.20
N SER A 163 -5.06 -11.79 4.16
CA SER A 163 -4.68 -10.70 5.03
C SER A 163 -3.95 -11.22 6.26
N LEU A 164 -2.80 -10.63 6.58
CA LEU A 164 -1.99 -10.95 7.75
C LEU A 164 -2.25 -10.01 8.93
N SER A 165 -2.76 -8.81 8.66
CA SER A 165 -3.05 -7.76 9.64
C SER A 165 -4.35 -7.04 9.26
N PRO A 166 -4.89 -6.13 10.09
CA PRO A 166 -4.54 -5.85 11.48
C PRO A 166 -4.86 -7.02 12.42
N SER A 167 -4.16 -7.07 13.57
CA SER A 167 -4.48 -7.99 14.66
C SER A 167 -5.75 -7.57 15.40
N PRO A 168 -6.38 -8.46 16.19
CA PRO A 168 -7.53 -8.10 17.03
C PRO A 168 -7.23 -6.91 17.96
N LYS A 169 -6.04 -6.91 18.58
CA LYS A 169 -5.61 -5.83 19.47
C LYS A 169 -5.50 -4.49 18.73
N THR A 170 -4.91 -4.47 17.53
CA THR A 170 -4.82 -3.25 16.71
C THR A 170 -6.20 -2.72 16.32
N ILE A 171 -7.18 -3.61 16.04
CA ILE A 171 -8.55 -3.21 15.74
C ILE A 171 -9.22 -2.56 16.96
N ASP A 172 -9.03 -3.15 18.14
CA ASP A 172 -9.60 -2.62 19.39
C ASP A 172 -8.96 -1.29 19.81
N ASP A 173 -7.64 -1.15 19.66
CA ASP A 173 -6.93 0.11 19.90
C ASP A 173 -7.45 1.20 18.96
N PHE A 174 -7.61 0.87 17.68
CA PHE A 174 -8.12 1.83 16.71
C PHE A 174 -9.56 2.29 17.01
N GLN A 175 -10.40 1.38 17.48
CA GLN A 175 -11.75 1.71 17.92
C GLN A 175 -11.76 2.69 19.10
N GLY A 176 -10.87 2.50 20.08
CA GLY A 176 -10.68 3.42 21.20
C GLY A 176 -10.18 4.80 20.75
N GLU A 177 -9.28 4.84 19.76
CA GLU A 177 -8.80 6.09 19.17
C GLU A 177 -9.91 6.87 18.46
N ILE A 178 -10.74 6.21 17.63
CA ILE A 178 -11.88 6.86 16.97
C ILE A 178 -12.84 7.44 18.01
N SER A 179 -13.17 6.68 19.05
CA SER A 179 -14.08 7.13 20.11
C SER A 179 -13.54 8.41 20.78
N THR A 180 -12.25 8.41 21.12
CA THR A 180 -11.56 9.57 21.70
C THR A 180 -11.54 10.77 20.77
N LEU A 181 -11.38 10.56 19.45
CA LEU A 181 -11.41 11.63 18.45
C LEU A 181 -12.79 12.28 18.35
N ILE A 182 -13.85 11.47 18.37
CA ILE A 182 -15.25 11.95 18.32
C ILE A 182 -15.58 12.77 19.57
N ASP A 183 -15.28 12.25 20.77
CA ASP A 183 -15.60 12.90 22.05
C ASP A 183 -14.89 14.26 22.23
N ASN A 184 -13.74 14.43 21.58
CA ASN A 184 -12.94 15.63 21.66
C ASN A 184 -13.15 16.59 20.47
N TYR A 185 -13.97 16.21 19.50
CA TYR A 185 -14.28 17.07 18.38
C TYR A 185 -14.99 18.35 18.86
N GLY A 186 -14.36 19.50 18.61
CA GLY A 186 -14.85 20.82 19.05
C GLY A 186 -14.13 21.43 20.25
N LYS A 187 -13.26 20.69 20.96
CA LYS A 187 -12.41 21.26 22.02
C LYS A 187 -11.19 21.97 21.40
N ARG A 188 -11.04 23.27 21.67
CA ARG A 188 -10.08 24.20 21.02
C ARG A 188 -8.58 23.87 21.21
N SER A 189 -8.21 22.94 22.10
CA SER A 189 -6.82 22.77 22.56
C SER A 189 -6.25 21.34 22.49
N PHE A 190 -6.94 20.39 21.86
CA PHE A 190 -6.44 19.01 21.82
C PHE A 190 -5.66 18.71 20.53
N ARG A 191 -4.42 18.21 20.68
CA ARG A 191 -3.67 17.51 19.63
C ARG A 191 -3.85 16.02 19.92
N PRO A 192 -4.58 15.26 19.09
CA PRO A 192 -4.61 13.82 19.27
C PRO A 192 -3.18 13.30 19.22
N THR A 193 -2.77 12.51 20.21
CA THR A 193 -1.64 11.60 20.04
C THR A 193 -2.09 10.56 19.04
N TYR A 194 -1.83 10.83 17.75
CA TYR A 194 -1.95 9.82 16.72
C TYR A 194 -0.83 8.81 16.96
N ASN A 195 -1.19 7.61 17.43
CA ASN A 195 -0.33 6.47 17.14
C ASN A 195 -0.30 6.32 15.61
N SER A 196 0.88 6.12 15.04
CA SER A 196 1.08 6.16 13.59
C SER A 196 0.08 5.21 12.89
N PRO A 197 -0.67 5.65 11.86
CA PRO A 197 -1.62 4.80 11.14
C PRO A 197 -0.99 3.56 10.50
N ASN A 198 0.34 3.55 10.39
CA ASN A 198 1.16 2.47 9.88
C ASN A 198 0.94 1.13 10.61
N GLU A 199 0.70 1.14 11.93
CA GLU A 199 0.40 -0.08 12.71
C GLU A 199 -0.88 -0.79 12.24
N LYS A 200 -1.75 -0.06 11.52
CA LYS A 200 -3.06 -0.53 11.03
C LYS A 200 -3.02 -0.94 9.56
N SER A 201 -1.85 -0.87 8.93
CA SER A 201 -1.65 -1.27 7.54
C SER A 201 -2.01 -2.72 7.31
N VAL A 202 -2.64 -3.01 6.19
CA VAL A 202 -2.94 -4.39 5.75
C VAL A 202 -1.72 -4.98 5.05
N ALA A 203 -1.02 -5.88 5.73
CA ALA A 203 -0.01 -6.76 5.14
C ALA A 203 -0.71 -7.99 4.54
N LEU A 204 -0.23 -8.44 3.38
CA LEU A 204 -0.87 -9.49 2.61
C LEU A 204 0.09 -10.65 2.31
N LEU A 205 -0.46 -11.85 2.18
CA LEU A 205 0.23 -13.06 1.71
C LEU A 205 -0.52 -13.62 0.49
N LEU A 206 0.15 -13.65 -0.66
CA LEU A 206 -0.33 -14.36 -1.84
C LEU A 206 0.30 -15.75 -1.91
N LYS A 207 -0.52 -16.76 -2.16
CA LYS A 207 -0.15 -18.17 -2.29
C LYS A 207 -0.64 -18.73 -3.62
N PHE A 208 0.24 -19.43 -4.33
CA PHE A 208 -0.10 -20.33 -5.43
C PHE A 208 1.07 -21.30 -5.63
N ASN A 209 0.80 -22.57 -5.91
CA ASN A 209 1.85 -23.61 -5.96
C ASN A 209 2.79 -23.51 -4.73
N ASP A 210 4.10 -23.57 -4.96
CA ASP A 210 5.20 -23.34 -4.01
C ASP A 210 5.59 -21.85 -3.87
N GLN A 211 4.84 -20.94 -4.51
CA GLN A 211 5.15 -19.52 -4.53
C GLN A 211 4.46 -18.81 -3.38
N ARG A 212 5.25 -18.03 -2.63
CA ARG A 212 4.76 -17.13 -1.58
C ARG A 212 5.23 -15.72 -1.86
N ILE A 213 4.32 -14.75 -1.75
CA ILE A 213 4.61 -13.33 -1.92
C ILE A 213 4.05 -12.59 -0.73
N ILE A 214 4.90 -11.86 -0.01
CA ILE A 214 4.48 -11.01 1.10
C ILE A 214 4.48 -9.55 0.64
N LEU A 215 3.38 -8.84 0.90
CA LEU A 215 3.24 -7.43 0.60
C LEU A 215 3.10 -6.68 1.93
N GLY A 216 4.19 -6.08 2.41
CA GLY A 216 4.28 -5.56 3.78
C GLY A 216 3.55 -4.25 4.05
N SER A 217 3.06 -3.55 3.02
CA SER A 217 2.48 -2.20 3.13
C SER A 217 3.38 -1.30 4.01
N ASP A 218 2.82 -0.55 4.94
CA ASP A 218 3.56 0.26 5.93
C ASP A 218 3.54 -0.36 7.32
N LEU A 219 3.31 -1.67 7.44
CA LEU A 219 3.21 -2.33 8.73
C LEU A 219 4.55 -2.29 9.50
N GLU A 220 4.49 -1.81 10.74
CA GLU A 220 5.65 -1.72 11.63
C GLU A 220 5.74 -2.93 12.59
N ILE A 221 6.88 -3.08 13.25
CA ILE A 221 7.04 -3.95 14.42
C ILE A 221 6.10 -3.41 15.50
N GLY A 222 5.20 -4.25 15.99
CA GLY A 222 4.29 -3.87 17.06
C GLY A 222 5.02 -3.59 18.37
N ASN A 223 4.40 -2.82 19.26
CA ASN A 223 4.96 -2.53 20.58
C ASN A 223 4.99 -3.76 21.51
N ASN A 224 4.22 -4.80 21.16
CA ASN A 224 4.15 -6.09 21.84
C ASN A 224 3.70 -7.19 20.87
N GLU A 225 3.65 -8.44 21.34
CA GLU A 225 3.31 -9.64 20.56
C GLU A 225 1.84 -9.70 20.09
N GLU A 226 0.99 -8.76 20.51
CA GLU A 226 -0.40 -8.67 20.06
C GLU A 226 -0.55 -7.74 18.85
N GLN A 227 0.51 -7.06 18.40
CA GLN A 227 0.47 -6.06 17.33
C GLN A 227 1.53 -6.28 16.23
N GLY A 228 1.28 -5.71 15.05
CA GLY A 228 2.26 -5.58 13.96
C GLY A 228 2.89 -6.91 13.51
N TRP A 229 4.15 -6.85 13.06
CA TRP A 229 4.89 -8.04 12.65
C TRP A 229 5.10 -9.08 13.75
N LEU A 230 5.20 -8.66 15.02
CA LEU A 230 5.38 -9.59 16.15
C LEU A 230 4.17 -10.52 16.27
N HIS A 231 2.96 -9.98 16.14
CA HIS A 231 1.73 -10.77 16.16
C HIS A 231 1.67 -11.76 15.01
N ILE A 232 2.00 -11.31 13.79
CA ILE A 232 2.01 -12.14 12.58
C ILE A 232 2.96 -13.32 12.73
N ILE A 233 4.21 -13.06 13.15
CA ILE A 233 5.24 -14.10 13.31
C ILE A 233 4.83 -15.14 14.34
N LYS A 234 4.14 -14.72 15.42
CA LYS A 234 3.76 -15.62 16.51
C LYS A 234 2.47 -16.40 16.25
N ASN A 235 1.49 -15.79 15.57
CA ASN A 235 0.09 -16.27 15.56
C ASN A 235 -0.51 -16.49 14.17
N SER A 236 0.23 -16.24 13.07
CA SER A 236 -0.29 -16.49 11.72
C SER A 236 -0.61 -17.97 11.53
N LEU A 237 -1.82 -18.25 11.06
CA LEU A 237 -2.29 -19.60 10.74
C LEU A 237 -2.23 -19.89 9.23
N VAL A 238 -1.88 -18.88 8.44
CA VAL A 238 -1.92 -18.94 6.96
C VAL A 238 -0.53 -19.10 6.35
N PHE A 239 0.52 -18.85 7.14
CA PHE A 239 1.87 -19.27 6.78
C PHE A 239 1.97 -20.79 6.77
N ASP A 240 2.71 -21.31 5.82
CA ASP A 240 3.05 -22.71 5.70
C ASP A 240 4.57 -22.88 5.57
N ASN A 241 5.02 -24.06 5.16
CA ASN A 241 6.44 -24.38 5.10
C ASN A 241 7.17 -23.71 3.92
N GLU A 242 6.43 -23.10 2.98
CA GLU A 242 7.02 -22.41 1.85
C GLU A 242 7.46 -21.00 2.23
N LYS A 243 8.58 -20.56 1.67
CA LYS A 243 9.18 -19.26 1.94
C LYS A 243 8.86 -18.24 0.86
N ALA A 244 8.69 -16.98 1.26
CA ALA A 244 8.37 -15.88 0.36
C ALA A 244 9.53 -15.55 -0.58
N LYS A 245 9.28 -15.72 -1.88
CA LYS A 245 10.23 -15.43 -2.97
C LYS A 245 10.19 -13.97 -3.40
N ILE A 246 9.09 -13.26 -3.12
CA ILE A 246 8.97 -11.81 -3.28
C ILE A 246 8.52 -11.20 -1.95
N PHE A 247 9.17 -10.12 -1.54
CA PHE A 247 8.75 -9.32 -0.40
C PHE A 247 8.75 -7.83 -0.73
N LYS A 248 7.57 -7.18 -0.72
CA LYS A 248 7.51 -5.72 -0.64
C LYS A 248 7.86 -5.32 0.78
N LEU A 249 9.02 -4.70 0.95
CA LEU A 249 9.53 -4.30 2.26
C LEU A 249 8.59 -3.29 2.92
N PRO A 250 8.28 -3.46 4.21
CA PRO A 250 7.35 -2.58 4.90
C PRO A 250 7.90 -1.17 5.05
N HIS A 251 7.01 -0.18 5.04
CA HIS A 251 7.28 1.20 5.46
C HIS A 251 8.57 1.77 4.86
N HIS A 252 8.67 1.66 3.53
CA HIS A 252 9.80 2.15 2.73
C HIS A 252 11.17 1.56 3.09
N GLY A 253 11.20 0.38 3.73
CA GLY A 253 12.44 -0.25 4.20
C GLY A 253 13.01 0.41 5.45
N SER A 254 12.14 0.91 6.32
CA SER A 254 12.53 1.48 7.61
C SER A 254 13.02 0.41 8.60
N GLN A 255 13.75 0.85 9.62
CA GLN A 255 14.18 -0.02 10.71
C GLN A 255 13.00 -0.61 11.49
N ASN A 256 11.94 0.16 11.73
CA ASN A 256 10.74 -0.33 12.39
C ASN A 256 9.85 -1.19 11.47
N GLY A 257 10.18 -1.35 10.19
CA GLY A 257 9.56 -2.34 9.30
C GLY A 257 10.34 -3.66 9.20
N TYR A 258 11.52 -3.77 9.85
CA TYR A 258 12.41 -4.92 9.75
C TYR A 258 12.36 -5.80 11.00
N HIS A 259 12.09 -7.10 10.83
CA HIS A 259 12.22 -8.08 11.91
C HIS A 259 13.02 -9.29 11.44
N LYS A 260 14.10 -9.66 12.14
CA LYS A 260 14.99 -10.75 11.72
C LYS A 260 14.26 -12.09 11.61
N ASP A 261 13.44 -12.45 12.59
CA ASP A 261 12.68 -13.71 12.55
C ASP A 261 11.73 -13.83 11.36
N LEU A 262 11.20 -12.71 10.85
CA LEU A 262 10.37 -12.75 9.64
C LEU A 262 11.20 -13.26 8.47
N PHE A 263 12.40 -12.71 8.28
CA PHE A 263 13.34 -13.14 7.25
C PHE A 263 13.79 -14.58 7.45
N ASP A 264 14.23 -14.93 8.65
CA ASP A 264 14.76 -16.27 8.93
C ASP A 264 13.70 -17.37 8.70
N LYS A 265 12.45 -17.12 9.12
CA LYS A 265 11.39 -18.14 9.13
C LYS A 265 10.58 -18.17 7.83
N TYR A 266 10.21 -17.01 7.29
CA TYR A 266 9.16 -16.91 6.27
C TYR A 266 9.61 -16.31 4.94
N ILE A 267 10.82 -15.75 4.85
CA ILE A 267 11.38 -15.23 3.60
C ILE A 267 12.43 -16.21 3.06
N ASP A 268 12.50 -16.33 1.73
CA ASP A 268 13.49 -17.15 1.05
C ASP A 268 14.92 -16.66 1.31
N SER A 269 15.93 -17.48 1.03
CA SER A 269 17.35 -17.12 1.28
C SER A 269 17.91 -16.13 0.27
N ASN A 270 17.28 -15.98 -0.90
CA ASN A 270 17.58 -14.91 -1.86
C ASN A 270 16.28 -14.43 -2.54
N PRO A 271 15.39 -13.73 -1.79
CA PRO A 271 14.11 -13.25 -2.27
C PRO A 271 14.29 -12.02 -3.17
N ILE A 272 13.31 -11.71 -4.01
CA ILE A 272 13.23 -10.40 -4.66
C ILE A 272 12.63 -9.39 -3.66
N LEU A 273 13.42 -8.41 -3.24
CA LEU A 273 13.00 -7.35 -2.34
C LEU A 273 12.57 -6.13 -3.16
N LYS A 274 11.38 -5.60 -2.87
CA LYS A 274 10.83 -4.41 -3.54
C LYS A 274 10.54 -3.32 -2.53
N LEU A 275 10.88 -2.08 -2.83
CA LEU A 275 10.59 -0.95 -1.96
C LEU A 275 10.27 0.34 -2.75
N THR A 276 9.69 1.28 -2.03
CA THR A 276 9.46 2.65 -2.49
C THR A 276 10.24 3.61 -1.58
N PRO A 277 10.86 4.68 -2.12
CA PRO A 277 11.59 5.62 -1.29
C PRO A 277 10.66 6.59 -0.58
N TRP A 278 11.06 7.01 0.61
CA TRP A 278 10.45 8.11 1.33
C TRP A 278 11.46 9.24 1.50
N ASN A 279 11.19 10.41 0.89
CA ASN A 279 12.14 11.54 0.89
C ASN A 279 11.60 12.74 1.70
N LYS A 280 10.64 12.52 2.60
CA LYS A 280 9.97 13.59 3.36
C LYS A 280 10.33 13.51 4.85
N ASN A 281 10.97 14.57 5.38
CA ASN A 281 11.46 14.67 6.75
C ASN A 281 12.55 13.64 7.07
N THR A 282 12.18 12.37 7.20
CA THR A 282 13.09 11.23 7.31
C THR A 282 13.33 10.67 5.91
N ILE A 283 14.57 10.30 5.60
CA ILE A 283 14.90 9.69 4.31
C ILE A 283 14.95 8.18 4.49
N LEU A 284 14.12 7.44 3.75
CA LEU A 284 14.05 5.97 3.78
C LEU A 284 14.14 5.36 2.37
N PRO A 285 14.72 4.16 2.24
CA PRO A 285 15.45 3.44 3.29
C PRO A 285 16.76 4.17 3.65
N THR A 286 17.27 3.96 4.87
CA THR A 286 18.59 4.47 5.24
C THR A 286 19.69 3.60 4.64
N ALA A 287 20.92 4.14 4.54
CA ALA A 287 22.06 3.37 4.05
C ALA A 287 22.36 2.16 4.94
N GLU A 288 22.15 2.27 6.25
CA GLU A 288 22.27 1.18 7.22
C GLU A 288 21.24 0.07 6.94
N MET A 289 19.99 0.45 6.67
CA MET A 289 18.95 -0.53 6.35
C MET A 289 19.21 -1.23 5.01
N ILE A 290 19.69 -0.51 3.99
CA ILE A 290 20.11 -1.14 2.72
C ILE A 290 21.20 -2.19 2.98
N LYS A 291 22.20 -1.90 3.82
CA LYS A 291 23.23 -2.88 4.19
C LYS A 291 22.64 -4.12 4.88
N ILE A 292 21.63 -3.95 5.72
CA ILE A 292 20.93 -5.08 6.37
C ILE A 292 20.17 -5.90 5.32
N TYR A 293 19.41 -5.27 4.43
CA TYR A 293 18.67 -6.00 3.40
C TYR A 293 19.58 -6.71 2.39
N ASN A 294 20.76 -6.16 2.08
CA ASN A 294 21.78 -6.81 1.26
C ASN A 294 22.36 -8.10 1.87
N GLN A 295 22.16 -8.34 3.17
CA GLN A 295 22.51 -9.63 3.78
C GLN A 295 21.50 -10.72 3.45
N HIS A 296 20.28 -10.34 3.05
CA HIS A 296 19.18 -11.26 2.76
C HIS A 296 18.99 -11.50 1.25
N SER A 297 19.41 -10.57 0.39
CA SER A 297 19.12 -10.63 -1.04
C SER A 297 20.14 -9.87 -1.88
N ASN A 298 20.45 -10.41 -3.07
CA ASN A 298 21.14 -9.70 -4.15
C ASN A 298 20.18 -9.02 -5.14
N ASP A 299 18.87 -9.14 -4.92
CA ASP A 299 17.78 -8.72 -5.80
C ASP A 299 16.90 -7.69 -5.10
N ILE A 300 17.48 -6.51 -4.85
CA ILE A 300 16.79 -5.40 -4.21
C ILE A 300 16.47 -4.30 -5.22
N TYR A 301 15.19 -3.94 -5.32
CA TYR A 301 14.69 -2.99 -6.30
C TYR A 301 13.93 -1.85 -5.62
N ILE A 302 14.18 -0.61 -6.06
CA ILE A 302 13.51 0.59 -5.57
C ILE A 302 12.87 1.37 -6.72
N THR A 303 11.63 1.85 -6.53
CA THR A 303 10.86 2.52 -7.59
C THR A 303 11.44 3.86 -8.03
N SER A 304 12.29 4.49 -7.21
CA SER A 304 13.14 5.59 -7.67
C SER A 304 14.35 5.76 -6.78
N LYS A 305 15.37 6.49 -7.24
CA LYS A 305 16.48 6.93 -6.38
C LYS A 305 15.97 7.71 -5.15
N ILE A 306 16.68 7.55 -4.04
CA ILE A 306 16.57 8.42 -2.87
C ILE A 306 17.13 9.80 -3.25
N ILE A 307 16.35 10.85 -3.07
CA ILE A 307 16.76 12.22 -3.44
C ILE A 307 16.74 13.06 -2.17
N SER A 308 17.93 13.43 -1.69
CA SER A 308 18.08 14.44 -0.65
C SER A 308 17.98 15.83 -1.27
N ASN A 309 17.08 16.67 -0.75
CA ASN A 309 16.97 18.12 -1.00
C ASN A 309 16.93 18.58 -2.46
N SER A 310 15.73 18.92 -2.95
CA SER A 310 15.59 19.80 -4.12
C SER A 310 14.99 21.15 -3.73
N LYS A 311 15.60 22.25 -4.19
CA LYS A 311 15.06 23.60 -4.03
C LYS A 311 13.67 23.65 -4.65
N PRO A 312 12.64 24.18 -3.94
CA PRO A 312 11.31 24.25 -4.50
C PRO A 312 11.24 25.14 -5.73
N LYS A 313 10.48 24.72 -6.75
CA LYS A 313 10.12 25.55 -7.91
C LYS A 313 9.60 26.93 -7.48
N LYS A 314 10.01 27.96 -8.23
CA LYS A 314 9.60 29.36 -8.06
C LYS A 314 8.08 29.48 -8.19
N LYS A 315 7.40 30.07 -7.20
CA LYS A 315 5.93 30.21 -7.16
C LYS A 315 5.50 31.66 -7.34
N ASP A 316 4.20 31.84 -7.56
CA ASP A 316 3.55 33.15 -7.54
C ASP A 316 3.82 33.87 -6.20
N LYS A 317 4.11 35.17 -6.29
CA LYS A 317 4.45 36.04 -5.14
C LYS A 317 3.34 36.07 -4.07
N SER A 318 2.09 35.82 -4.46
CA SER A 318 0.95 35.71 -3.54
C SER A 318 1.06 34.51 -2.59
N ILE A 319 1.46 33.35 -3.12
CA ILE A 319 1.66 32.11 -2.35
C ILE A 319 2.90 32.25 -1.45
N GLU A 320 3.99 32.87 -1.94
CA GLU A 320 5.20 33.13 -1.15
C GLU A 320 4.92 34.01 0.09
N LYS A 321 4.06 35.03 -0.05
CA LYS A 321 3.65 35.87 1.08
C LYS A 321 2.87 35.10 2.14
N ILE A 322 2.01 34.16 1.74
CA ILE A 322 1.27 33.29 2.65
C ILE A 322 2.23 32.37 3.40
N ILE A 323 3.16 31.73 2.69
CA ILE A 323 4.15 30.81 3.29
C ILE A 323 5.03 31.53 4.31
N LYS A 324 5.53 32.73 3.97
CA LYS A 324 6.33 33.56 4.89
C LYS A 324 5.53 33.98 6.13
N ARG A 325 4.23 34.20 5.99
CA ARG A 325 3.34 34.61 7.10
C ARG A 325 3.08 33.47 8.09
N PHE A 326 3.17 32.21 7.66
CA PHE A 326 2.94 31.03 8.50
C PHE A 326 4.22 30.29 8.94
N SER A 327 5.41 30.81 8.62
CA SER A 327 6.72 30.20 8.94
C SER A 327 6.83 28.72 8.52
N ILE A 328 6.18 28.34 7.42
CA ILE A 328 6.15 26.97 6.91
C ILE A 328 7.40 26.74 6.05
N SER A 329 8.23 25.76 6.40
CA SER A 329 9.30 25.28 5.53
C SER A 329 8.71 24.44 4.39
N LEU A 330 9.19 24.66 3.16
CA LEU A 330 8.74 23.94 1.98
C LEU A 330 9.90 23.22 1.32
N ASN A 331 9.71 21.92 1.11
CA ASN A 331 10.58 21.08 0.30
C ASN A 331 9.81 20.62 -0.94
N GLU A 332 10.46 20.65 -2.11
CA GLU A 332 9.87 20.04 -3.30
C GLU A 332 10.11 18.54 -3.31
N VAL A 333 9.02 17.81 -3.49
CA VAL A 333 9.03 16.38 -3.71
C VAL A 333 8.89 16.14 -5.21
N LYS A 334 9.95 15.67 -5.85
CA LYS A 334 9.97 15.44 -7.30
C LYS A 334 9.14 14.21 -7.66
N TYR A 335 8.34 14.34 -8.72
CA TYR A 335 7.67 13.22 -9.37
C TYR A 335 8.64 12.46 -10.27
N ASN A 336 9.00 11.25 -9.86
CA ASN A 336 9.85 10.32 -10.58
C ASN A 336 9.18 8.95 -10.54
N LYS A 337 8.20 8.73 -11.43
CA LYS A 337 7.51 7.45 -11.52
C LYS A 337 8.52 6.35 -11.85
N GLY A 338 8.39 5.22 -11.18
CA GLY A 338 9.09 4.00 -11.54
C GLY A 338 8.30 2.77 -11.14
N ILE A 339 8.54 1.70 -11.88
CA ILE A 339 7.77 0.47 -11.81
C ILE A 339 8.74 -0.70 -11.70
N ILE A 340 8.48 -1.60 -10.75
CA ILE A 340 9.20 -2.86 -10.58
C ILE A 340 8.22 -4.00 -10.81
N ARG A 341 8.32 -4.66 -11.96
CA ARG A 341 7.43 -5.73 -12.40
C ARG A 341 8.12 -7.06 -12.26
N SER A 342 7.51 -8.02 -11.56
CA SER A 342 7.99 -9.41 -11.53
C SER A 342 6.92 -10.33 -12.11
N ARG A 343 7.32 -11.23 -13.00
CA ARG A 343 6.44 -12.22 -13.64
C ARG A 343 6.98 -13.64 -13.46
N ILE A 344 6.08 -14.61 -13.39
CA ILE A 344 6.41 -16.04 -13.41
C ILE A 344 5.31 -16.78 -14.16
N ASP A 345 5.71 -17.78 -14.96
CA ASP A 345 4.78 -18.73 -15.56
C ASP A 345 4.39 -19.77 -14.51
N TYR A 346 3.16 -19.69 -13.98
CA TYR A 346 2.70 -20.59 -12.92
C TYR A 346 2.38 -22.01 -13.42
N THR A 347 2.39 -22.22 -14.74
CA THR A 347 2.13 -23.53 -15.35
C THR A 347 3.40 -24.34 -15.57
N ASN A 348 4.56 -23.66 -15.62
CA ASN A 348 5.87 -24.29 -15.76
C ASN A 348 6.59 -24.40 -14.39
N PRO A 349 6.76 -25.61 -13.83
CA PRO A 349 7.42 -25.82 -12.54
C PRO A 349 8.90 -25.38 -12.51
N GLU A 350 9.56 -25.29 -13.66
CA GLU A 350 10.96 -24.84 -13.77
C GLU A 350 11.07 -23.31 -13.96
N SER A 351 9.94 -22.60 -14.03
CA SER A 351 9.92 -21.15 -14.21
C SER A 351 10.49 -20.44 -12.98
N ASN A 352 11.23 -19.37 -13.23
CA ASN A 352 11.74 -18.47 -12.21
C ASN A 352 11.13 -17.08 -12.38
N TRP A 353 11.11 -16.31 -11.30
CA TRP A 353 10.68 -14.92 -11.36
C TRP A 353 11.59 -14.09 -12.25
N ASN A 354 11.03 -13.51 -13.30
CA ASN A 354 11.70 -12.50 -14.10
C ASN A 354 11.31 -11.10 -13.59
N THR A 355 12.28 -10.28 -13.22
CA THR A 355 12.04 -8.91 -12.73
C THR A 355 12.56 -7.86 -13.70
N GLU A 356 11.66 -6.97 -14.12
CA GLU A 356 11.94 -5.85 -15.01
C GLU A 356 11.69 -4.53 -14.28
N ILE A 357 12.51 -3.53 -14.60
CA ILE A 357 12.39 -2.17 -14.07
C ILE A 357 12.10 -1.18 -15.19
N PHE A 358 11.23 -0.22 -14.90
CA PHE A 358 10.84 0.82 -15.86
C PHE A 358 10.97 2.21 -15.26
N GLU A 359 11.21 3.16 -16.16
CA GLU A 359 11.31 4.60 -15.85
C GLU A 359 12.39 4.89 -14.80
N SER A 360 12.01 5.38 -13.62
CA SER A 360 12.98 5.78 -12.58
C SER A 360 13.43 4.63 -11.67
N ALA A 361 12.83 3.44 -11.81
CA ALA A 361 13.15 2.29 -10.97
C ALA A 361 14.57 1.80 -11.22
N ILE A 362 15.22 1.33 -10.16
CA ILE A 362 16.59 0.81 -10.20
C ILE A 362 16.73 -0.43 -9.30
N LYS A 363 17.72 -1.25 -9.61
CA LYS A 363 18.28 -2.26 -8.70
C LYS A 363 19.37 -1.59 -7.85
N ILE A 364 19.42 -1.86 -6.55
CA ILE A 364 20.36 -1.25 -5.58
C ILE A 364 21.23 -2.26 -4.86
#